data_AF-A0A7C5XNV9-F1
#
_entry.id   AF-A0A7C5XNV9-F1
#
_cell.length_a   1.000
_cell.length_b   1.000
_cell.length_c   1.000
_cell.angle_alpha   90.00
_cell.angle_beta   90.00
_cell.angle_gamma   90.00
#
_symmetry.space_group_name_H-M   'P 1'
#
loop_
_entity.id
_entity.type
_entity.pdbx_description
1 polymer ?
#
loop_
_entity_poly.entity_id
_entity_poly.type
_entity_poly.pdbx_seq_one_letter_code
_entity_poly.pdbx_strand_id
1 'polypeptide(L)'
;MDLRERIIEAARRLEARGEPVTVNNLCRESGVSTYQLYKTFPGGLDEILKALREPERRREEKPYAEAFKLLMCGGSPMDLVAK
;
A
#
# COMPACT_ATOMS: atom_id res chain seq x y z
N MET A 1 11.46 -6.08 -3.46
CA MET A 1 10.58 -4.94 -3.79
C MET A 1 9.50 -5.44 -4.71
N ASP A 2 8.24 -5.30 -4.30
CA ASP A 2 7.10 -5.80 -5.06
C ASP A 2 6.94 -5.06 -6.40
N LEU A 3 6.46 -5.76 -7.43
CA LEU A 3 6.25 -5.17 -8.77
C LEU A 3 5.28 -3.98 -8.71
N ARG A 4 4.24 -4.11 -7.88
CA ARG A 4 3.25 -3.06 -7.63
C ARG A 4 3.91 -1.79 -7.05
N GLU A 5 4.76 -1.98 -6.04
CA GLU A 5 5.48 -0.89 -5.37
C GLU A 5 6.46 -0.18 -6.33
N ARG A 6 7.16 -0.95 -7.17
CA ARG A 6 8.05 -0.39 -8.21
C ARG A 6 7.32 0.52 -9.19
N ILE A 7 6.12 0.15 -9.60
CA ILE A 7 5.30 0.93 -10.53
C ILE A 7 4.81 2.23 -9.87
N ILE A 8 4.39 2.17 -8.60
CA ILE A 8 3.94 3.35 -7.84
C ILE A 8 5.12 4.31 -7.60
N GLU A 9 6.29 3.80 -7.25
CA GLU A 9 7.48 4.66 -7.13
C GLU A 9 7.87 5.32 -8.45
N ALA A 10 7.78 4.60 -9.57
CA ALA A 10 8.03 5.18 -10.88
C ALA A 10 7.03 6.31 -11.19
N ALA A 11 5.75 6.12 -10.84
CA ALA A 11 4.74 7.17 -10.95
C ALA A 11 5.09 8.41 -10.09
N ARG A 12 5.52 8.21 -8.84
CA ARG A 12 5.98 9.29 -7.95
C ARG A 12 7.17 10.05 -8.53
N ARG A 13 8.14 9.35 -9.10
CA ARG A 13 9.31 9.96 -9.74
C ARG A 13 8.91 10.81 -10.95
N LEU A 14 7.96 10.34 -11.76
CA LEU A 14 7.43 11.11 -12.88
C LEU A 14 6.72 12.39 -12.41
N GLU A 15 5.84 12.29 -11.40
CA GLU A 15 5.18 13.47 -10.83
C GLU A 15 6.18 14.48 -10.24
N ALA A 16 7.18 14.00 -9.50
CA ALA A 16 8.21 14.86 -8.91
C ALA A 16 9.03 15.61 -9.97
N ARG A 17 9.17 15.05 -11.18
CA ARG A 17 9.84 15.69 -12.33
C ARG A 17 8.89 16.59 -13.15
N GLY A 18 7.59 16.62 -12.82
CA GLY A 18 6.58 17.31 -13.64
C GLY A 18 6.31 16.63 -14.98
N GLU A 19 6.72 15.36 -15.13
CA GLU A 19 6.47 14.58 -16.33
C GLU A 19 5.08 13.94 -16.29
N PRO A 20 4.41 13.78 -17.45
CA PRO A 20 3.10 13.15 -17.49
C PRO A 20 3.19 11.67 -17.13
N VAL A 21 2.37 11.25 -16.18
CA VAL A 21 2.19 9.84 -15.81
C VAL A 21 1.39 9.16 -16.90
N THR A 22 2.08 8.53 -17.85
CA THR A 22 1.48 7.74 -18.94
C THR A 22 1.95 6.30 -18.84
N VAL A 23 1.20 5.36 -19.45
CA VAL A 23 1.59 3.94 -19.47
C VAL A 23 2.98 3.75 -20.06
N ASN A 24 3.32 4.49 -21.12
CA ASN A 24 4.63 4.39 -21.75
C ASN A 24 5.75 4.90 -20.84
N ASN A 25 5.56 6.06 -20.21
CA ASN A 25 6.55 6.62 -19.28
C ASN A 25 6.70 5.74 -18.04
N LEU A 26 5.61 5.16 -17.54
CA LEU A 26 5.64 4.21 -16.44
C LEU A 26 6.43 2.95 -16.82
N CYS A 27 6.14 2.34 -17.96
CA CYS A 27 6.87 1.16 -18.43
C CYS A 27 8.37 1.44 -18.57
N ARG A 28 8.72 2.61 -19.12
CA ARG A 28 10.11 3.04 -19.29
C ARG A 28 10.81 3.30 -17.94
N GLU A 29 10.14 3.97 -17.01
CA GLU A 29 10.69 4.33 -15.70
C GLU A 29 10.78 3.14 -14.73
N SER A 30 9.79 2.23 -14.75
CA SER A 30 9.77 1.04 -13.89
C SER A 30 10.47 -0.17 -14.50
N GLY A 31 10.76 -0.15 -15.80
CA GLY A 31 11.37 -1.24 -16.55
C GLY A 31 10.47 -2.46 -16.71
N VAL A 32 9.15 -2.25 -16.78
CA VAL A 32 8.15 -3.32 -16.90
C VAL A 32 7.50 -3.27 -18.27
N SER A 33 7.03 -4.42 -18.77
CA SER A 33 6.23 -4.43 -19.98
C SER A 33 4.81 -3.91 -19.73
N THR A 34 4.17 -3.41 -20.78
CA THR A 34 2.75 -3.03 -20.74
C THR A 34 1.86 -4.18 -20.26
N TYR A 35 2.15 -5.41 -20.70
CA TYR A 35 1.46 -6.61 -20.22
C TYR A 35 1.59 -6.79 -18.71
N GLN A 36 2.80 -6.66 -18.16
CA GLN A 36 3.02 -6.75 -16.71
C GLN A 36 2.30 -5.63 -15.96
N LEU A 37 2.26 -4.42 -16.52
CA LEU A 37 1.55 -3.28 -15.93
C LEU A 37 0.04 -3.57 -15.83
N TYR A 38 -0.62 -3.99 -16.92
CA TYR A 38 -2.05 -4.32 -16.89
C TYR A 38 -2.37 -5.57 -16.08
N LYS A 39 -1.44 -6.54 -15.98
CA LYS A 39 -1.58 -7.68 -15.09
C LYS A 39 -1.53 -7.27 -13.61
N THR A 40 -0.74 -6.24 -13.28
CA THR A 40 -0.57 -5.75 -11.90
C THR A 40 -1.66 -4.75 -11.52
N PHE A 41 -2.08 -3.92 -12.46
CA PHE A 41 -3.12 -2.90 -12.32
C PHE A 41 -4.14 -3.09 -13.44
N PRO A 42 -5.17 -3.93 -13.25
CA PRO A 42 -6.19 -4.17 -14.27
C PRO A 42 -7.00 -2.93 -14.61
N GLY A 43 -7.14 -1.97 -13.69
CA GLY A 43 -7.73 -0.65 -13.95
C GLY A 43 -6.81 0.31 -14.68
N GLY A 44 -5.58 -0.11 -15.00
CA GLY A 44 -4.62 0.65 -15.79
C GLY A 44 -4.17 1.94 -15.11
N LEU A 45 -4.08 3.02 -15.88
CA LEU A 45 -3.56 4.30 -15.40
C LEU A 45 -4.38 4.89 -14.25
N ASP A 46 -5.71 4.77 -14.31
CA ASP A 46 -6.61 5.34 -13.30
C ASP A 46 -6.37 4.71 -11.92
N GLU A 47 -6.25 3.38 -11.87
CA GLU A 47 -5.94 2.65 -10.64
C GLU A 47 -4.57 3.03 -10.07
N ILE A 48 -3.57 3.23 -10.95
CA ILE A 48 -2.22 3.66 -10.54
C ILE A 48 -2.26 5.06 -9.96
N LEU A 49 -2.96 6.01 -10.61
CA LEU A 49 -3.10 7.38 -10.12
C LEU A 49 -3.87 7.44 -8.79
N LYS A 50 -4.86 6.57 -8.62
CA LYS A 50 -5.56 6.43 -7.34
C LYS A 50 -4.62 5.89 -6.25
N ALA A 51 -3.86 4.83 -6.53
CA ALA A 51 -2.86 4.28 -5.62
C ALA A 51 -1.69 5.23 -5.34
N LEU A 52 -1.45 6.20 -6.21
CA LEU A 52 -0.45 7.25 -6.02
C LEU A 52 -0.92 8.30 -5.00
N ARG A 53 -2.19 8.72 -5.12
CA ARG A 53 -2.86 9.70 -4.25
C ARG A 53 -3.22 9.16 -2.89
N GLU A 54 -3.53 7.88 -2.82
CA GLU A 54 -3.72 7.16 -1.57
C GLU A 54 -2.38 6.49 -1.24
N PRO A 55 -1.50 7.10 -0.41
CA PRO A 55 -0.11 6.66 -0.22
C PRO A 55 0.04 5.32 0.53
N GLU A 56 -0.96 4.45 0.40
CA GLU A 56 -1.22 3.24 1.15
C GLU A 56 -1.80 3.52 2.53
N ARG A 57 -3.02 3.02 2.78
CA ARG A 57 -3.41 2.56 4.11
C ARG A 57 -2.57 1.31 4.52
N ARG A 58 -1.26 1.30 4.28
CA ARG A 58 -0.36 0.24 4.74
C ARG A 58 0.16 0.60 6.11
N ARG A 59 -0.71 0.40 7.11
CA ARG A 59 -0.43 -0.01 8.49
C ARG A 59 -1.74 0.00 9.29
N GLU A 60 -2.79 -0.66 8.80
CA GLU A 60 -3.55 -1.45 9.79
C GLU A 60 -2.71 -2.71 10.05
N GLU A 61 -1.60 -2.51 10.77
CA GLU A 61 -1.35 -3.41 11.89
C GLU A 61 -2.69 -3.43 12.61
N LYS A 62 -3.31 -4.60 12.76
CA LYS A 62 -4.37 -4.75 13.75
C LYS A 62 -3.65 -5.02 15.07
N PRO A 63 -3.18 -4.01 15.85
CA PRO A 63 -2.69 -4.27 17.20
C PRO A 63 -3.81 -4.88 18.08
N TYR A 64 -5.06 -4.80 17.63
CA TYR A 64 -6.21 -5.38 18.32
C TYR A 64 -6.42 -6.87 18.09
N ALA A 65 -5.81 -7.54 17.10
CA ALA A 65 -6.01 -8.99 16.95
C ALA A 65 -5.31 -9.79 18.08
N GLU A 66 -4.16 -9.31 18.53
CA GLU A 66 -3.44 -9.86 19.69
C GLU A 66 -4.09 -9.41 21.02
N ALA A 67 -4.43 -8.11 21.13
CA ALA A 67 -5.03 -7.55 22.35
C ALA A 67 -6.43 -8.12 22.63
N PHE A 68 -7.23 -8.41 21.60
CA PHE A 68 -8.54 -9.05 21.76
C PHE A 68 -8.42 -10.51 22.18
N LYS A 69 -7.35 -11.20 21.78
CA LYS A 69 -7.06 -12.58 22.20
C LYS A 69 -6.65 -12.65 23.68
N LEU A 70 -5.88 -11.67 24.15
CA LEU A 70 -5.52 -11.50 25.58
C LEU A 70 -6.72 -11.11 26.46
N LEU A 71 -7.64 -10.28 25.95
CA LEU A 71 -8.84 -9.90 26.70
C LEU A 71 -9.87 -11.04 26.82
N MET A 72 -9.91 -11.94 25.83
CA MET A 72 -10.94 -12.99 25.71
C MET A 72 -10.48 -14.37 26.20
N CYS A 73 -9.17 -14.56 26.43
CA CYS A 73 -8.61 -15.79 26.99
C CYS A 73 -7.98 -15.54 28.38
N GLY A 74 -8.81 -15.21 29.37
CA GLY A 74 -8.58 -15.59 30.77
C GLY A 74 -7.69 -14.69 31.62
N GLY A 75 -8.23 -13.55 32.06
CA GLY A 75 -7.72 -12.80 33.21
C GLY A 75 -8.50 -11.52 33.44
N SER A 76 -9.42 -11.52 34.40
CA SER A 76 -10.23 -10.34 34.75
C SER A 76 -9.37 -9.13 35.14
N PRO A 77 -9.63 -7.92 34.61
CA PRO A 77 -8.82 -6.73 34.89
C PRO A 77 -9.16 -6.05 36.24
N MET A 78 -9.74 -6.77 37.21
CA MET A 78 -10.25 -6.21 38.48
C MET A 78 -9.23 -6.19 39.64
N ASP A 79 -8.02 -6.72 39.49
CA ASP A 79 -7.06 -6.87 40.62
C ASP A 79 -5.90 -5.86 40.62
N LEU A 80 -6.10 -4.62 40.19
CA LEU A 80 -5.04 -3.60 40.25
C LEU A 80 -5.44 -2.23 40.81
N VAL A 81 -6.55 -2.15 41.53
CA VAL A 81 -6.83 -1.02 42.44
C VAL A 81 -7.54 -1.52 43.69
N ALA A 82 -6.79 -2.05 44.65
CA ALA A 82 -7.10 -1.93 46.08
C ALA A 82 -5.95 -2.45 46.94
N LYS A 83 -5.22 -1.50 47.54
CA LYS A 83 -4.28 -1.60 48.68
C LYS A 83 -2.89 -2.19 48.48
#